data_AF-A0A378AL10-F1
#
_entry.id   AF-A0A378AL10-F1
#
_cell.length_a   1.000
_cell.length_b   1.000
_cell.length_c   1.000
_cell.angle_alpha   90.00
_cell.angle_beta   90.00
_cell.angle_gamma   90.00
#
_symmetry.space_group_name_H-M   'P 1'
#
loop_
_entity.id
_entity.type
_entity.pdbx_description
1 polymer ?
#
loop_
_entity_poly.entity_id
_entity_poly.type
_entity_poly.pdbx_seq_one_letter_code
_entity_poly.pdbx_strand_id
1 'polypeptide(L)' 'MHFLGLALDDEKNQRSATFIQADNALVKVAVINTNEELMIARDVMRLALPQARELAVSA' A
#
# COMPACT_ATOMS: atom_id res chain seq x y z
N MET A 1 12.23 -0.35 19.17
CA MET A 1 10.85 0.17 18.95
C MET A 1 9.83 -0.35 19.97
N HIS A 2 10.22 -1.24 20.89
CA HIS A 2 9.33 -1.82 21.89
C HIS A 2 8.60 -0.80 22.77
N PHE A 3 9.21 0.37 23.03
CA PHE A 3 8.57 1.46 23.78
C PHE A 3 7.32 2.05 23.09
N LEU A 4 7.19 1.89 21.77
CA LEU A 4 6.02 2.27 20.98
C LEU A 4 4.99 1.12 20.89
N GLY A 5 5.22 0.00 21.59
CA GLY A 5 4.36 -1.18 21.50
C GLY A 5 4.58 -2.05 20.25
N LEU A 6 5.69 -1.82 19.53
CA LEU A 6 6.09 -2.62 18.37
C LEU A 6 6.94 -3.82 18.82
N ALA A 7 6.46 -5.02 18.51
CA ALA A 7 7.19 -6.27 18.65
C ALA A 7 7.03 -7.09 17.37
N LEU A 8 8.12 -7.66 16.86
CA LEU A 8 8.13 -8.44 15.62
C LEU A 8 8.19 -9.94 15.94
N ASP A 9 7.65 -10.73 15.03
CA ASP A 9 7.79 -12.18 14.97
C ASP A 9 8.80 -12.51 13.87
N ASP A 10 9.97 -13.02 14.26
CA ASP A 10 11.11 -13.20 13.36
C ASP A 10 10.83 -14.23 12.25
N GLU A 11 10.06 -15.28 12.52
CA GLU A 11 9.67 -16.27 11.52
C GLU A 11 8.72 -15.67 10.49
N LYS A 12 7.71 -14.91 10.96
CA LYS A 12 6.77 -14.19 10.08
C LYS A 12 7.50 -13.15 9.23
N ASN A 13 8.48 -12.46 9.80
CA ASN A 13 9.27 -11.45 9.11
C ASN A 13 10.17 -12.06 8.03
N GLN A 14 10.88 -13.15 8.33
CA GLN A 14 11.78 -13.82 7.37
C GLN A 14 11.06 -14.33 6.12
N ARG A 15 9.82 -14.79 6.27
CA ARG A 15 8.98 -15.24 5.14
C ARG A 15 8.20 -14.11 4.46
N SER A 16 8.38 -12.85 4.89
CA SER A 16 7.60 -11.69 4.43
C SER A 16 6.08 -11.94 4.49
N ALA A 17 5.60 -12.51 5.60
CA ALA A 17 4.18 -12.70 5.82
C ALA A 17 3.46 -11.34 5.81
N THR A 18 2.16 -11.34 5.44
CA THR A 18 1.36 -10.10 5.39
C THR A 18 1.38 -9.33 6.70
N PHE A 19 1.42 -10.03 7.84
CA PHE A 19 1.59 -9.45 9.17
C PHE A 19 2.81 -10.05 9.86
N ILE A 20 3.66 -9.20 10.41
CA ILE A 20 4.96 -9.57 10.98
C ILE A 20 5.11 -9.18 12.45
N GLN A 21 4.05 -8.65 13.07
CA GLN A 21 4.06 -8.38 14.51
C GLN A 21 3.92 -9.67 15.35
N ALA A 22 4.49 -9.64 16.56
CA ALA A 22 4.25 -10.65 17.59
C ALA A 22 2.79 -10.59 18.07
N ASP A 23 2.25 -11.70 18.57
CA ASP A 23 0.82 -11.82 18.88
C ASP A 23 0.37 -10.87 20.01
N ASN A 24 1.29 -10.47 20.89
CA ASN A 24 1.05 -9.53 21.98
C ASN A 24 1.47 -8.08 21.65
N ALA A 25 1.84 -7.79 20.40
CA ALA A 25 2.20 -6.43 20.00
C ALA A 25 0.97 -5.51 20.04
N LEU A 26 1.14 -4.29 20.57
CA LEU A 26 0.09 -3.27 20.61
C LEU A 26 -0.14 -2.62 19.23
N VAL A 27 0.89 -2.65 18.37
CA VAL A 27 0.85 -2.07 17.04
C VAL A 27 0.96 -3.16 15.98
N LYS A 28 0.08 -3.11 14.97
CA LYS A 28 0.12 -4.02 13.82
C LYS A 28 1.21 -3.59 12.84
N VAL A 29 1.96 -4.56 12.34
CA VAL A 29 3.04 -4.34 11.37
C VAL A 29 2.79 -5.26 10.18
N ALA A 30 2.67 -4.67 9.00
CA ALA A 30 2.33 -5.40 7.77
C ALA A 30 3.37 -5.17 6.67
N VAL A 31 3.61 -6.21 5.88
CA VAL A 31 4.39 -6.12 4.65
C VAL A 31 3.42 -5.96 3.49
N ILE A 32 3.38 -4.77 2.90
CA ILE A 32 2.53 -4.44 1.76
C ILE A 32 3.44 -4.03 0.61
N ASN A 33 3.44 -4.83 -0.46
CA ASN A 33 4.19 -4.48 -1.66
C ASN A 33 3.58 -3.23 -2.27
N THR A 34 4.42 -2.22 -2.48
CA THR A 34 4.04 -1.05 -3.27
C THR A 34 3.83 -1.47 -4.73
N ASN A 35 2.99 -0.71 -5.43
CA ASN A 35 2.85 -0.78 -6.88
C ASN A 35 2.56 0.63 -7.38
N GLU A 36 3.63 1.37 -7.64
CA GLU A 36 3.58 2.78 -8.00
C GLU A 36 2.94 2.94 -9.39
N GLU A 37 3.21 2.04 -10.33
CA GLU A 37 2.63 2.04 -11.67
C GLU A 37 1.11 1.89 -11.62
N LEU A 38 0.60 1.03 -10.75
CA LEU A 38 -0.85 0.87 -10.55
C LEU A 38 -1.47 2.12 -9.92
N MET A 39 -0.79 2.75 -8.95
CA MET A 39 -1.26 4.01 -8.35
C MET A 39 -1.31 5.14 -9.39
N ILE A 40 -0.27 5.26 -10.22
CA ILE A 40 -0.22 6.22 -11.33
C ILE A 40 -1.34 5.93 -12.33
N ALA A 41 -1.52 4.68 -12.76
CA ALA A 41 -2.55 4.32 -13.72
C ALA A 41 -3.96 4.64 -13.19
N ARG A 42 -4.23 4.34 -11.91
CA ARG A 42 -5.49 4.69 -11.25
C ARG A 42 -5.73 6.20 -11.22
N ASP A 43 -4.70 6.99 -10.93
CA ASP A 43 -4.81 8.44 -10.93
C ASP A 43 -4.99 9.01 -12.33
N VAL A 44 -4.31 8.48 -13.35
CA VAL A 44 -4.53 8.85 -14.76
C VAL A 44 -5.97 8.55 -15.19
N MET A 45 -6.49 7.36 -14.87
CA MET A 45 -7.88 6.98 -15.19
C MET A 45 -8.90 7.89 -14.50
N ARG A 46 -8.62 8.32 -13.27
CA ARG A 46 -9.51 9.17 -12.47
C ARG A 46 -9.46 10.64 -12.87
N LEU A 47 -8.26 11.17 -13.13
CA LEU A 47 -8.03 12.60 -13.33
C LEU A 47 -7.97 12.98 -14.81
N ALA A 48 -7.15 12.29 -15.60
CA ALA A 48 -6.82 12.71 -16.96
C ALA A 48 -7.78 12.14 -18.02
N LEU A 49 -8.27 10.91 -17.83
CA LEU A 49 -9.13 10.26 -18.83
C LEU A 49 -10.48 10.99 -19.05
N PRO A 50 -11.19 11.49 -18.02
CA PRO A 50 -12.41 12.27 -18.23
C PRO A 50 -12.14 13.56 -19.02
N GLN A 51 -11.07 14.28 -18.68
CA GLN A 51 -10.67 15.52 -19.35
C GLN A 51 -10.33 15.26 -20.83
N ALA A 52 -9.60 14.19 -21.11
CA ALA A 52 -9.28 13.79 -22.47
C ALA A 52 -10.53 13.44 -23.30
N ARG A 53 -11.55 12.83 -22.68
CA ARG A 53 -12.84 12.56 -23.35
C ARG A 53 -13.61 13.83 -23.68
N GLU A 54 -13.67 14.81 -22.77
CA GLU A 54 -14.33 16.09 -23.02
C GLU A 54 -13.67 16.87 -24.18
N LEU A 55 -12.33 16.90 -24.21
CA LEU A 55 -11.56 17.50 -25.29
C LEU A 55 -11.79 16.80 -26.64
N ALA A 56 -11.83 15.46 -26.66
CA ALA A 56 -12.01 14.67 -27.87
C ALA A 56 -13.45 14.73 -28.44
N VAL A 57 -14.46 15.02 -27.61
CA VAL A 57 -15.87 15.18 -28.06
C VAL A 57 -16.13 16.61 -28.58
N SER A 58 -15.29 17.58 -28.19
CA SER A 58 -15.42 18.98 -28.58
C SER A 58 -14.66 19.36 -29.86
N ALA A 59 -13.94 18.40 -30.46
CA ALA A 59 -13.14 18.55 -31.68
C ALA A 59 -13.79 17.82 -32.87
#